data_AF-L7FJ67-F1
#
_entry.id   AF-L7FJ67-F1
#
_cell.length_a   1.000
_cell.length_b   1.000
_cell.length_c   1.000
_cell.angle_alpha   90.00
_cell.angle_beta   90.00
_cell.angle_gamma   90.00
#
_symmetry.space_group_name_H-M   'P 1'
#
loop_
_entity.id
_entity.type
_entity.pdbx_description
1 polymer ?
#
loop_
_entity_poly.entity_id
_entity_poly.type
_entity_poly.pdbx_seq_one_letter_code
_entity_poly.pdbx_strand_id
1 'polypeptide(L)'
;MRGNFVGVVSDSTRVLGDGDVTPAGGLGVMEGKALLMKYLGGIDAVPICIDSKTCDIPVCYDDQQCIAPVTLAGLLNALRLVHKRLEDIKMVFIGAGSANATCLRLIVSTCADPKKIVIFDINGSLHSGREDIEKDSRFNGNGSIVTKPIVLYCGNPVLEIYPYEAKEAGAYIFATGRGDFPNQFNNSVGLPGILKGTLIVKAKKITDNMTITASKALADFAEKRGIIPDNIIGTMDEPGISTKRSRGRYASYQRRKKDIKEAREGADLLIEKKFIKEFPQGLLDESINTAINVATK
;
A
#
# COMPACT_ATOMS: atom_id res chain seq x y z
N MET A 1 11.90 -18.15 17.65
CA MET A 1 10.74 -17.32 17.25
C MET A 1 11.01 -15.81 17.36
N ARG A 2 11.47 -15.26 18.49
CA ARG A 2 11.58 -13.79 18.70
C ARG A 2 12.28 -12.98 17.58
N GLY A 3 13.30 -13.52 16.92
CA GLY A 3 14.02 -12.83 15.84
C GLY A 3 13.29 -12.74 14.49
N ASN A 4 12.11 -13.38 14.35
CA ASN A 4 11.28 -13.39 13.15
C ASN A 4 9.80 -13.14 13.45
N PHE A 5 9.49 -12.68 14.66
CA PHE A 5 8.12 -12.54 15.15
C PHE A 5 7.67 -11.07 15.15
N VAL A 6 6.45 -10.80 14.70
CA VAL A 6 5.84 -9.46 14.66
C VAL A 6 4.45 -9.51 15.31
N GLY A 7 4.19 -8.60 16.25
CA GLY A 7 2.84 -8.34 16.74
C GLY A 7 2.13 -7.34 15.83
N VAL A 8 0.96 -7.70 15.30
CA VAL A 8 0.11 -6.78 14.51
C VAL A 8 -0.84 -6.10 15.48
N VAL A 9 -0.39 -4.98 16.06
CA VAL A 9 -1.07 -4.28 17.15
C VAL A 9 -2.04 -3.23 16.61
N SER A 10 -3.26 -3.20 17.15
CA SER A 10 -4.31 -2.22 16.79
C SER A 10 -5.16 -1.90 18.01
N ASP A 11 -5.59 -0.64 18.14
CA ASP A 11 -6.65 -0.23 19.06
C ASP A 11 -8.05 -0.23 18.42
N SER A 12 -8.09 -0.50 17.10
CA SER A 12 -9.29 -0.62 16.27
C SER A 12 -10.14 0.65 16.17
N THR A 13 -9.57 1.81 16.50
CA THR A 13 -10.25 3.12 16.42
C THR A 13 -10.35 3.68 15.00
N ARG A 14 -9.56 3.12 14.06
CA ARG A 14 -9.60 3.46 12.64
C ARG A 14 -9.26 2.26 11.77
N VAL A 15 -10.23 1.37 11.60
CA VAL A 15 -10.11 0.20 10.73
C VAL A 15 -10.64 0.54 9.35
N LEU A 16 -9.73 0.68 8.37
CA LEU A 16 -10.04 1.06 6.99
C LEU A 16 -10.88 2.36 6.95
N GLY A 17 -11.95 2.39 6.15
CA GLY A 17 -12.94 3.46 6.09
C GLY A 17 -14.08 3.32 7.09
N ASP A 18 -14.14 2.21 7.84
CA ASP A 18 -15.25 1.89 8.76
C ASP A 18 -15.14 2.63 10.09
N GLY A 19 -13.95 3.18 10.40
CA GLY A 19 -13.73 3.98 11.61
C GLY A 19 -13.49 3.15 12.87
N ASP A 20 -14.11 3.55 13.98
CA ASP A 20 -14.02 2.82 15.24
C ASP A 20 -14.97 1.61 15.21
N VAL A 21 -14.38 0.42 15.25
CA VAL A 21 -15.11 -0.86 15.16
C VAL A 21 -15.06 -1.66 16.45
N THR A 22 -14.72 -1.02 17.59
CA THR A 22 -14.40 -1.66 18.87
C THR A 22 -13.11 -2.50 18.83
N PRO A 23 -12.46 -2.79 19.98
CA PRO A 23 -11.20 -3.52 20.00
C PRO A 23 -11.24 -4.82 19.18
N ALA A 24 -12.24 -5.67 19.39
CA ALA A 24 -12.36 -6.95 18.68
C ALA A 24 -12.71 -6.80 17.19
N GLY A 25 -13.36 -5.71 16.77
CA GLY A 25 -13.78 -5.53 15.38
C GLY A 25 -12.61 -5.42 14.38
N GLY A 26 -11.42 -5.03 14.84
CA GLY A 26 -10.22 -4.99 14.01
C GLY A 26 -9.60 -6.36 13.70
N LEU A 27 -10.03 -7.43 14.37
CA LEU A 27 -9.35 -8.74 14.31
C LEU A 27 -9.21 -9.27 12.88
N GLY A 28 -10.26 -9.20 12.05
CA GLY A 28 -10.19 -9.69 10.67
C GLY A 28 -9.11 -9.01 9.83
N VAL A 29 -8.97 -7.69 9.97
CA VAL A 29 -7.91 -6.93 9.26
C VAL A 29 -6.52 -7.29 9.80
N MET A 30 -6.36 -7.39 11.12
CA MET A 30 -5.07 -7.72 11.73
C MET A 30 -4.63 -9.16 11.45
N GLU A 31 -5.57 -10.10 11.44
CA GLU A 31 -5.33 -11.50 11.07
C GLU A 31 -4.96 -11.63 9.59
N GLY A 32 -5.67 -10.92 8.70
CA GLY A 32 -5.31 -10.83 7.29
C GLY A 32 -3.88 -10.32 7.09
N LYS A 33 -3.47 -9.28 7.83
CA LYS A 33 -2.08 -8.79 7.81
C LYS A 33 -1.10 -9.86 8.31
N ALA A 34 -1.41 -10.58 9.38
CA ALA A 34 -0.56 -11.64 9.91
C ALA A 34 -0.40 -12.79 8.89
N LEU A 35 -1.48 -13.18 8.20
CA LEU A 35 -1.45 -14.15 7.11
C LEU A 35 -0.52 -13.70 5.98
N LEU A 36 -0.66 -12.46 5.52
CA LEU A 36 0.17 -11.90 4.46
C LEU A 36 1.66 -11.79 4.88
N MET A 37 1.94 -11.43 6.13
CA MET A 37 3.30 -11.43 6.67
C MET A 37 3.94 -12.82 6.59
N LYS A 38 3.19 -13.88 6.87
CA LYS A 38 3.68 -15.26 6.75
C LYS A 38 3.87 -15.66 5.29
N TYR A 39 2.82 -15.54 4.48
CA TYR A 39 2.79 -16.08 3.12
C TYR A 39 3.64 -15.28 2.12
N LEU A 40 3.74 -13.96 2.28
CA LEU A 40 4.52 -13.08 1.40
C LEU A 40 5.89 -12.68 1.97
N GLY A 41 6.06 -12.75 3.29
CA GLY A 41 7.26 -12.27 3.99
C GLY A 41 8.09 -13.34 4.69
N GLY A 42 7.54 -14.55 4.90
CA GLY A 42 8.15 -15.55 5.76
C GLY A 42 8.34 -15.05 7.19
N ILE A 43 7.41 -14.22 7.69
CA ILE A 43 7.42 -13.63 9.02
C ILE A 43 6.33 -14.32 9.86
N ASP A 44 6.64 -14.65 11.10
CA ASP A 44 5.64 -15.18 12.03
C ASP A 44 4.93 -13.99 12.68
N ALA A 45 3.61 -13.92 12.55
CA ALA A 45 2.85 -12.77 13.02
C ALA A 45 1.53 -13.19 13.68
N VAL A 46 1.06 -12.38 14.63
CA VAL A 46 -0.23 -12.57 15.30
C VAL A 46 -0.97 -11.24 15.46
N PRO A 47 -2.31 -11.24 15.35
CA PRO A 47 -3.12 -10.06 15.66
C PRO A 47 -3.14 -9.79 17.17
N ILE A 48 -3.01 -8.52 17.54
CA ILE A 48 -3.08 -8.04 18.93
C ILE A 48 -3.98 -6.80 18.94
N CYS A 49 -5.29 -7.03 19.04
CA CYS A 49 -6.24 -5.95 19.23
C CYS A 49 -6.40 -5.64 20.72
N ILE A 50 -6.23 -4.38 21.10
CA ILE A 50 -6.22 -3.95 22.50
C ILE A 50 -7.14 -2.75 22.72
N ASP A 51 -7.63 -2.62 23.94
CA ASP A 51 -8.30 -1.40 24.39
C ASP A 51 -7.26 -0.48 25.06
N SER A 52 -6.40 0.16 24.26
CA SER A 52 -5.39 1.07 24.80
C SER A 52 -4.93 2.11 23.79
N LYS A 53 -4.73 3.34 24.26
CA LYS A 53 -4.32 4.49 23.43
C LYS A 53 -2.80 4.74 23.38
N THR A 54 -1.97 3.88 24.01
CA THR A 54 -0.52 4.11 24.17
C THR A 54 0.30 2.83 24.13
N CYS A 55 1.49 2.86 23.52
CA CYS A 55 2.40 1.70 23.43
C CYS A 55 3.88 2.14 23.44
N ASP A 56 4.73 1.44 24.20
CA ASP A 56 6.15 1.81 24.48
C ASP A 56 7.21 1.00 23.68
N ILE A 57 6.80 0.21 22.68
CA ILE A 57 7.72 -0.55 21.81
C ILE A 57 7.85 0.12 20.43
N PRO A 58 8.92 -0.13 19.65
CA PRO A 58 9.04 0.39 18.28
C PRO A 58 7.87 -0.07 17.41
N VAL A 59 6.96 0.86 17.10
CA VAL A 59 5.75 0.62 16.29
C VAL A 59 6.03 0.97 14.84
N CYS A 60 5.74 0.03 13.93
CA CYS A 60 5.56 0.35 12.52
C CYS A 60 4.09 0.72 12.32
N TYR A 61 3.82 1.98 12.04
CA TYR A 61 2.48 2.40 11.62
C TYR A 61 2.30 2.03 10.16
N ASP A 62 1.63 0.90 9.89
CA ASP A 62 1.41 0.37 8.55
C ASP A 62 0.75 1.40 7.63
N ASP A 63 -0.25 2.12 8.14
CA ASP A 63 -0.98 3.19 7.43
C ASP A 63 -0.13 4.44 7.16
N GLN A 64 1.09 4.53 7.68
CA GLN A 64 2.03 5.63 7.43
C GLN A 64 3.22 5.14 6.62
N GLN A 65 3.99 4.22 7.21
CA GLN A 65 5.33 3.85 6.77
C GLN A 65 5.32 2.78 5.67
N CYS A 66 4.20 2.09 5.46
CA CYS A 66 4.11 0.99 4.51
C CYS A 66 3.23 1.28 3.31
N ILE A 67 2.30 2.24 3.40
CA ILE A 67 1.60 2.77 2.21
C ILE A 67 2.49 3.69 1.37
N ALA A 68 3.20 4.63 2.02
CA ALA A 68 4.05 5.59 1.34
C ALA A 68 5.10 4.96 0.41
N PRO A 69 5.77 3.84 0.76
CA PRO A 69 6.70 3.23 -0.16
C PRO A 69 6.06 2.63 -1.40
N VAL A 70 4.84 2.12 -1.28
CA VAL A 70 4.04 1.56 -2.40
C VAL A 70 3.56 2.69 -3.30
N THR A 71 3.02 3.77 -2.73
CA THR A 71 2.61 4.98 -3.46
C THR A 71 3.78 5.58 -4.25
N LEU A 72 4.94 5.75 -3.61
CA LEU A 72 6.13 6.27 -4.28
C LEU A 72 6.63 5.31 -5.38
N ALA A 73 6.61 3.99 -5.15
CA ALA A 73 7.03 3.01 -6.15
C ALA A 73 6.17 3.08 -7.42
N GLY A 74 4.85 3.09 -7.23
CA GLY A 74 3.92 3.19 -8.33
C GLY A 74 3.99 4.54 -9.05
N LEU A 75 4.13 5.65 -8.32
CA LEU A 75 4.34 6.98 -8.91
C LEU A 75 5.61 7.00 -9.79
N LEU A 76 6.72 6.43 -9.32
CA LEU A 76 7.97 6.35 -10.11
C LEU A 76 7.75 5.60 -11.44
N ASN A 77 7.03 4.48 -11.42
CA ASN A 77 6.72 3.72 -12.63
C ASN A 77 5.71 4.41 -13.54
N ALA A 78 4.69 5.07 -12.98
CA ALA A 78 3.76 5.88 -13.75
C ALA A 78 4.49 7.02 -14.48
N LEU A 79 5.43 7.67 -13.80
CA LEU A 79 6.28 8.72 -14.38
C LEU A 79 7.18 8.22 -15.51
N ARG A 80 7.70 6.99 -15.41
CA ARG A 80 8.45 6.34 -16.50
C ARG A 80 7.56 6.16 -17.74
N LEU A 81 6.30 5.75 -17.57
CA LEU A 81 5.34 5.56 -18.68
C LEU A 81 4.85 6.87 -19.32
N VAL A 82 4.75 7.95 -18.53
CA VAL A 82 4.35 9.26 -19.05
C VAL A 82 5.55 10.14 -19.44
N HIS A 83 6.77 9.61 -19.31
CA HIS A 83 8.04 10.29 -19.60
C HIS A 83 8.18 11.65 -18.90
N LYS A 84 7.83 11.72 -17.61
CA LYS A 84 7.95 12.93 -16.78
C LYS A 84 8.91 12.69 -15.61
N ARG A 85 9.50 13.76 -15.10
CA ARG A 85 10.33 13.74 -13.89
C ARG A 85 9.53 14.22 -12.69
N LEU A 86 9.84 13.69 -11.51
CA LEU A 86 9.10 14.00 -10.28
C LEU A 86 9.16 15.50 -9.90
N GLU A 87 10.26 16.18 -10.21
CA GLU A 87 10.45 17.62 -10.00
C GLU A 87 9.58 18.50 -10.92
N ASP A 88 9.07 17.95 -12.03
CA ASP A 88 8.36 18.69 -13.06
C ASP A 88 6.84 18.62 -12.93
N ILE A 89 6.32 17.62 -12.21
CA ILE A 89 4.88 17.39 -12.13
C ILE A 89 4.20 18.30 -11.10
N LYS A 90 2.93 18.60 -11.36
CA LYS A 90 2.02 19.14 -10.35
C LYS A 90 1.24 17.99 -9.73
N MET A 91 1.01 18.06 -8.42
CA MET A 91 0.31 17.00 -7.68
C MET A 91 -0.80 17.61 -6.83
N VAL A 92 -1.91 16.88 -6.76
CA VAL A 92 -3.03 17.17 -5.85
C VAL A 92 -3.21 15.96 -4.94
N PHE A 93 -3.25 16.19 -3.64
CA PHE A 93 -3.60 15.20 -2.63
C PHE A 93 -4.98 15.53 -2.07
N ILE A 94 -5.89 14.57 -2.10
CA ILE A 94 -7.20 14.69 -1.45
C ILE A 94 -7.14 13.90 -0.15
N GLY A 95 -7.33 14.59 0.98
CA GLY A 95 -7.14 14.08 2.33
C GLY A 95 -5.76 14.45 2.92
N ALA A 96 -5.76 14.89 4.18
CA ALA A 96 -4.54 15.24 4.95
C ALA A 96 -4.27 14.26 6.11
N GLY A 97 -4.76 13.02 6.01
CA GLY A 97 -4.53 11.97 7.00
C GLY A 97 -3.07 11.51 7.08
N SER A 98 -2.78 10.66 8.06
CA SER A 98 -1.43 10.15 8.37
C SER A 98 -0.76 9.44 7.18
N ALA A 99 -1.53 8.73 6.35
CA ALA A 99 -1.10 8.13 5.10
C ALA A 99 -0.58 9.17 4.10
N ASN A 100 -1.44 10.12 3.69
CA ASN A 100 -1.08 11.15 2.71
C ASN A 100 0.05 12.05 3.20
N ALA A 101 0.07 12.41 4.49
CA ALA A 101 1.16 13.16 5.08
C ALA A 101 2.51 12.43 4.94
N THR A 102 2.52 11.11 5.13
CA THR A 102 3.74 10.29 4.99
C THR A 102 4.12 10.08 3.52
N CYS A 103 3.15 9.81 2.64
CA CYS A 103 3.37 9.75 1.19
C CYS A 103 4.03 11.04 0.69
N LEU A 104 3.46 12.18 1.04
CA LEU A 104 3.98 13.49 0.68
C LEU A 104 5.41 13.70 1.19
N ARG A 105 5.65 13.40 2.48
CA ARG A 105 7.00 13.53 3.08
C ARG A 105 8.03 12.74 2.28
N LEU A 106 7.74 11.49 1.92
CA LEU A 106 8.65 10.67 1.12
C LEU A 106 8.80 11.21 -0.31
N ILE A 107 7.71 11.61 -0.95
CA ILE A 107 7.71 12.13 -2.33
C ILE A 107 8.58 13.40 -2.43
N VAL A 108 8.41 14.34 -1.50
CA VAL A 108 9.25 15.55 -1.40
C VAL A 108 10.70 15.19 -1.09
N SER A 109 10.93 14.25 -0.18
CA SER A 109 12.29 13.74 0.13
C SER A 109 12.95 13.05 -1.07
N THR A 110 12.20 12.71 -2.12
CA THR A 110 12.69 12.15 -3.38
C THR A 110 12.76 13.15 -4.55
N CYS A 111 12.83 14.45 -4.25
CA CYS A 111 13.00 15.55 -5.20
C CYS A 111 11.72 16.11 -5.85
N ALA A 112 10.53 15.77 -5.35
CA ALA A 112 9.34 16.50 -5.76
C ALA A 112 9.40 17.97 -5.31
N ASP A 113 9.00 18.90 -6.18
CA ASP A 113 8.94 20.32 -5.83
C ASP A 113 7.69 20.60 -4.97
N PRO A 114 7.83 20.94 -3.68
CA PRO A 114 6.68 21.19 -2.81
C PRO A 114 5.83 22.39 -3.28
N LYS A 115 6.39 23.31 -4.08
CA LYS A 115 5.62 24.45 -4.63
C LYS A 115 4.59 24.02 -5.67
N LYS A 116 4.75 22.83 -6.27
CA LYS A 116 3.85 22.26 -7.27
C LYS A 116 2.84 21.28 -6.67
N ILE A 117 2.77 21.19 -5.34
CA ILE A 117 1.89 20.26 -4.63
C ILE A 117 0.82 21.04 -3.89
N VAL A 118 -0.43 20.58 -4.00
CA VAL A 118 -1.55 21.05 -3.19
C VAL A 118 -2.19 19.87 -2.50
N ILE A 119 -2.65 20.09 -1.28
CA ILE A 119 -3.30 19.09 -0.45
C ILE A 119 -4.62 19.69 0.00
N PHE A 120 -5.67 18.89 0.02
CA PHE A 120 -6.98 19.26 0.52
C PHE A 120 -7.31 18.42 1.76
N ASP A 121 -7.82 19.06 2.82
CA ASP A 121 -8.54 18.39 3.91
C ASP A 121 -10.04 18.65 3.79
N ILE A 122 -10.82 18.24 4.79
CA ILE A 122 -12.28 18.49 4.82
C ILE A 122 -12.65 19.97 4.81
N ASN A 123 -11.71 20.87 5.14
CA ASN A 123 -11.86 22.31 5.22
C ASN A 123 -11.20 23.04 4.04
N GLY A 124 -10.72 22.33 3.00
CA GLY A 124 -10.13 22.93 1.79
C GLY A 124 -8.61 22.78 1.68
N SER A 125 -7.98 23.61 0.84
CA SER A 125 -6.55 23.50 0.48
C SER A 125 -5.60 23.96 1.58
N LEU A 126 -4.46 23.26 1.78
CA LEU A 126 -3.39 23.65 2.70
C LEU A 126 -2.42 24.69 2.07
N HIS A 127 -2.25 25.86 2.72
CA HIS A 127 -1.26 26.90 2.38
C HIS A 127 -0.86 27.77 3.59
N SER A 128 0.21 28.56 3.46
CA SER A 128 0.79 29.40 4.53
C SER A 128 -0.07 30.60 4.95
N GLY A 129 -1.03 31.00 4.11
CA GLY A 129 -1.97 32.10 4.34
C GLY A 129 -3.30 31.70 4.97
N ARG A 130 -3.41 30.48 5.51
CA ARG A 130 -4.57 30.07 6.33
C ARG A 130 -4.53 30.88 7.65
N GLU A 131 -5.55 31.67 8.01
CA GLU A 131 -5.91 31.88 9.45
C GLU A 131 -6.77 30.70 9.98
N ASP A 132 -6.69 29.54 9.29
CA ASP A 132 -7.65 28.46 8.92
C ASP A 132 -8.19 28.52 7.47
N ILE A 133 -7.76 29.56 6.72
CA ILE A 133 -8.27 30.20 5.46
C ILE A 133 -8.01 29.60 4.04
N GLU A 134 -8.82 30.15 3.12
CA GLU A 134 -9.13 30.14 1.66
C GLU A 134 -8.10 30.14 0.48
N LYS A 135 -8.63 29.57 -0.62
CA LYS A 135 -8.43 29.74 -2.09
C LYS A 135 -7.01 29.90 -2.63
N ASP A 136 -6.55 28.77 -3.16
CA ASP A 136 -5.23 28.55 -3.75
C ASP A 136 -5.16 28.84 -5.27
N SER A 137 -4.33 29.82 -5.65
CA SER A 137 -4.08 30.23 -7.03
C SER A 137 -3.07 29.36 -7.80
N ARG A 138 -2.46 28.34 -7.18
CA ARG A 138 -1.42 27.47 -7.80
C ARG A 138 -1.90 26.69 -9.03
N PHE A 139 -3.22 26.61 -9.26
CA PHE A 139 -3.84 25.88 -10.38
C PHE A 139 -4.76 26.71 -11.29
N ASN A 140 -4.89 28.02 -11.10
CA ASN A 140 -5.62 28.85 -12.06
C ASN A 140 -4.74 29.12 -13.28
N GLY A 141 -4.86 28.27 -14.30
CA GLY A 141 -4.17 28.44 -15.58
C GLY A 141 -4.96 27.86 -16.74
N ASN A 142 -5.31 28.73 -17.70
CA ASN A 142 -5.69 28.36 -19.06
C ASN A 142 -4.45 27.75 -19.76
N GLY A 143 -4.35 26.43 -19.76
CA GLY A 143 -3.31 25.70 -20.49
C GLY A 143 -3.91 24.46 -21.14
N SER A 144 -4.16 24.53 -22.44
CA SER A 144 -4.39 23.34 -23.27
C SER A 144 -3.12 22.49 -23.24
N ILE A 145 -3.23 21.18 -22.98
CA ILE A 145 -2.38 20.09 -23.51
C ILE A 145 -3.00 18.79 -23.01
N VAL A 146 -3.18 17.82 -23.89
CA VAL A 146 -3.61 16.46 -23.55
C VAL A 146 -2.64 15.88 -22.52
N THR A 147 -3.02 15.91 -21.24
CA THR A 147 -2.20 15.32 -20.17
C THR A 147 -2.61 13.88 -19.98
N LYS A 148 -1.66 12.95 -19.89
CA LYS A 148 -1.87 11.58 -19.41
C LYS A 148 -2.00 11.62 -17.89
N PRO A 149 -3.20 11.71 -17.29
CA PRO A 149 -3.36 11.93 -15.86
C PRO A 149 -3.08 10.62 -15.11
N ILE A 150 -2.41 10.74 -13.97
CA ILE A 150 -2.15 9.63 -13.05
C ILE A 150 -3.04 9.86 -11.84
N VAL A 151 -3.93 8.91 -11.57
CA VAL A 151 -4.94 9.03 -10.51
C VAL A 151 -4.80 7.85 -9.56
N LEU A 152 -4.62 8.14 -8.27
CA LEU A 152 -4.45 7.13 -7.22
C LEU A 152 -5.53 7.35 -6.15
N TYR A 153 -6.53 6.46 -6.08
CA TYR A 153 -7.62 6.53 -5.10
C TYR A 153 -7.69 5.24 -4.29
N CYS A 154 -7.21 5.30 -3.05
CA CYS A 154 -6.88 4.13 -2.24
C CYS A 154 -7.82 3.94 -1.04
N GLY A 155 -9.00 4.55 -1.05
CA GLY A 155 -10.05 4.31 -0.07
C GLY A 155 -10.43 2.82 -0.02
N ASN A 156 -10.74 2.34 1.19
CA ASN A 156 -11.23 0.98 1.41
C ASN A 156 -12.37 1.01 2.43
N PRO A 157 -13.40 0.14 2.31
CA PRO A 157 -13.60 -0.85 1.24
C PRO A 157 -14.22 -0.27 -0.04
N VAL A 158 -14.86 0.90 0.05
CA VAL A 158 -15.46 1.63 -1.06
C VAL A 158 -14.47 2.67 -1.58
N LEU A 159 -14.39 2.79 -2.90
CA LEU A 159 -13.48 3.73 -3.58
C LEU A 159 -14.09 5.12 -3.66
N GLU A 160 -13.23 6.14 -3.71
CA GLU A 160 -13.64 7.53 -3.95
C GLU A 160 -14.23 7.74 -5.35
N ILE A 161 -13.72 6.99 -6.34
CA ILE A 161 -14.23 6.88 -7.71
C ILE A 161 -13.81 5.51 -8.24
N TYR A 162 -14.65 4.88 -9.06
CA TYR A 162 -14.29 3.60 -9.66
C TYR A 162 -13.38 3.77 -10.89
N PRO A 163 -12.54 2.77 -11.23
CA PRO A 163 -11.62 2.88 -12.36
C PRO A 163 -12.30 3.15 -13.71
N TYR A 164 -13.52 2.67 -13.92
CA TYR A 164 -14.25 2.89 -15.17
C TYR A 164 -14.65 4.37 -15.33
N GLU A 165 -15.20 5.01 -14.29
CA GLU A 165 -15.57 6.44 -14.30
C GLU A 165 -14.32 7.32 -14.46
N ALA A 166 -13.22 6.95 -13.80
CA ALA A 166 -11.98 7.68 -13.93
C ALA A 166 -11.37 7.58 -15.33
N LYS A 167 -11.45 6.40 -15.98
CA LYS A 167 -11.02 6.21 -17.37
C LYS A 167 -11.90 7.01 -18.34
N GLU A 168 -13.22 7.03 -18.13
CA GLU A 168 -14.14 7.88 -18.89
C GLU A 168 -13.83 9.38 -18.72
N ALA A 169 -13.43 9.80 -17.52
CA ALA A 169 -12.96 11.16 -17.24
C ALA A 169 -11.55 11.46 -17.81
N GLY A 170 -10.90 10.50 -18.47
CA GLY A 170 -9.62 10.67 -19.17
C GLY A 170 -8.38 10.27 -18.37
N ALA A 171 -8.50 9.54 -17.27
CA ALA A 171 -7.33 9.00 -16.55
C ALA A 171 -6.54 8.04 -17.44
N TYR A 172 -5.21 8.26 -17.55
CA TYR A 172 -4.32 7.41 -18.32
C TYR A 172 -3.81 6.23 -17.49
N ILE A 173 -3.51 6.49 -16.22
CA ILE A 173 -3.14 5.50 -15.22
C ILE A 173 -4.08 5.68 -14.04
N PHE A 174 -4.69 4.59 -13.60
CA PHE A 174 -5.55 4.56 -12.43
C PHE A 174 -5.09 3.46 -11.48
N ALA A 175 -5.13 3.71 -10.17
CA ALA A 175 -4.77 2.74 -9.14
C ALA A 175 -5.72 2.81 -7.94
N THR A 176 -5.93 1.65 -7.30
CA THR A 176 -6.80 1.53 -6.12
C THR A 176 -6.16 0.76 -4.98
N GLY A 177 -6.75 0.79 -3.79
CA GLY A 177 -6.32 -0.05 -2.67
C GLY A 177 -6.69 -1.54 -2.82
N ARG A 178 -7.55 -1.89 -3.79
CA ARG A 178 -8.16 -3.23 -3.90
C ARG A 178 -7.49 -4.09 -4.98
N GLY A 179 -7.55 -5.40 -4.78
CA GLY A 179 -6.90 -6.40 -5.67
C GLY A 179 -7.77 -6.86 -6.84
N ASP A 180 -9.05 -6.49 -6.86
CA ASP A 180 -9.98 -6.79 -7.95
C ASP A 180 -9.91 -5.77 -9.11
N PHE A 181 -9.07 -4.75 -8.99
CA PHE A 181 -8.78 -3.79 -10.05
C PHE A 181 -7.28 -3.76 -10.41
N PRO A 182 -6.93 -3.33 -11.63
CA PRO A 182 -5.55 -3.07 -12.01
C PRO A 182 -4.84 -2.11 -11.05
N ASN A 183 -3.51 -2.22 -10.95
CA ASN A 183 -2.66 -1.36 -10.12
C ASN A 183 -3.12 -1.27 -8.66
N GLN A 184 -3.03 -2.39 -7.93
CA GLN A 184 -3.29 -2.40 -6.50
C GLN A 184 -2.18 -1.68 -5.72
N PHE A 185 -2.50 -0.51 -5.16
CA PHE A 185 -1.68 0.28 -4.27
C PHE A 185 -2.10 0.00 -2.83
N ASN A 186 -1.62 -1.11 -2.30
CA ASN A 186 -1.90 -1.54 -0.94
C ASN A 186 -0.58 -1.81 -0.20
N ASN A 187 -0.53 -1.52 1.10
CA ASN A 187 0.67 -1.79 1.90
C ASN A 187 1.04 -3.29 1.93
N SER A 188 0.11 -4.20 1.60
CA SER A 188 0.33 -5.64 1.47
C SER A 188 1.53 -6.04 0.60
N VAL A 189 1.85 -5.26 -0.45
CA VAL A 189 2.96 -5.55 -1.36
C VAL A 189 4.30 -4.96 -0.89
N GLY A 190 4.28 -4.04 0.08
CA GLY A 190 5.48 -3.38 0.63
C GLY A 190 5.86 -3.86 2.04
N LEU A 191 4.87 -4.00 2.92
CA LEU A 191 5.00 -4.33 4.33
C LEU A 191 5.85 -5.61 4.57
N PRO A 192 5.60 -6.75 3.89
CA PRO A 192 6.37 -7.97 4.15
C PRO A 192 7.86 -7.79 3.84
N GLY A 193 8.20 -7.13 2.74
CA GLY A 193 9.59 -6.89 2.33
C GLY A 193 10.34 -5.93 3.27
N ILE A 194 9.68 -4.87 3.74
CA ILE A 194 10.26 -3.88 4.66
C ILE A 194 10.49 -4.51 6.04
N LEU A 195 9.47 -5.18 6.60
CA LEU A 195 9.58 -5.83 7.90
C LEU A 195 10.63 -6.93 7.89
N LYS A 196 10.63 -7.79 6.88
CA LYS A 196 11.62 -8.87 6.78
C LYS A 196 13.05 -8.33 6.71
N GLY A 197 13.24 -7.21 6.03
CA GLY A 197 14.55 -6.53 5.95
C GLY A 197 15.00 -6.01 7.31
N THR A 198 14.08 -5.36 8.01
CA THR A 198 14.28 -4.81 9.36
C THR A 198 14.65 -5.90 10.36
N LEU A 199 13.93 -7.01 10.35
CA LEU A 199 14.17 -8.16 11.23
C LEU A 199 15.53 -8.82 10.98
N ILE A 200 15.88 -9.09 9.72
CA ILE A 200 17.14 -9.76 9.36
C ILE A 200 18.37 -8.98 9.86
N VAL A 201 18.32 -7.65 9.82
CA VAL A 201 19.44 -6.79 10.24
C VAL A 201 19.27 -6.20 11.63
N LYS A 202 18.22 -6.61 12.37
CA LYS A 202 17.90 -6.12 13.72
C LYS A 202 17.91 -4.59 13.80
N ALA A 203 17.32 -3.93 12.78
CA ALA A 203 17.23 -2.48 12.76
C ALA A 203 16.41 -1.99 13.95
N LYS A 204 16.88 -0.92 14.61
CA LYS A 204 16.22 -0.33 15.79
C LYS A 204 14.93 0.42 15.45
N LYS A 205 14.82 0.91 14.21
CA LYS A 205 13.67 1.64 13.66
C LYS A 205 13.62 1.50 12.14
N ILE A 206 12.43 1.68 11.57
CA ILE A 206 12.25 1.89 10.12
C ILE A 206 12.48 3.38 9.85
N THR A 207 13.36 3.70 8.91
CA THR A 207 13.71 5.10 8.56
C THR A 207 13.13 5.47 7.20
N ASP A 208 12.96 6.76 6.93
CA ASP A 208 12.52 7.24 5.62
C ASP A 208 13.47 6.79 4.49
N ASN A 209 14.77 6.66 4.76
CA ASN A 209 15.71 6.10 3.77
C ASN A 209 15.45 4.61 3.50
N MET A 210 15.03 3.84 4.50
CA MET A 210 14.65 2.44 4.30
C MET A 210 13.36 2.35 3.47
N THR A 211 12.37 3.21 3.71
CA THR A 211 11.12 3.22 2.93
C THR A 211 11.38 3.67 1.50
N ILE A 212 12.16 4.73 1.26
CA ILE A 212 12.56 5.16 -0.10
C ILE A 212 13.34 4.06 -0.83
N THR A 213 14.23 3.36 -0.13
CA THR A 213 14.96 2.21 -0.71
C THR A 213 14.00 1.09 -1.09
N ALA A 214 13.01 0.81 -0.25
CA ALA A 214 11.96 -0.15 -0.56
C ALA A 214 11.09 0.29 -1.75
N SER A 215 10.75 1.57 -1.86
CA SER A 215 10.01 2.11 -3.02
C SER A 215 10.74 1.88 -4.33
N LYS A 216 12.03 2.23 -4.38
CA LYS A 216 12.87 1.99 -5.57
C LYS A 216 12.98 0.50 -5.86
N ALA A 217 13.10 -0.32 -4.82
CA ALA A 217 13.09 -1.77 -4.96
C ALA A 217 11.78 -2.25 -5.61
N LEU A 218 10.61 -1.84 -5.12
CA LEU A 218 9.31 -2.19 -5.71
C LEU A 218 9.19 -1.67 -7.15
N ALA A 219 9.58 -0.42 -7.41
CA ALA A 219 9.51 0.21 -8.73
C ALA A 219 10.33 -0.57 -9.77
N ASP A 220 11.64 -0.78 -9.53
CA ASP A 220 12.45 -1.53 -10.51
C ASP A 220 12.19 -3.05 -10.48
N PHE A 221 11.42 -3.58 -9.53
CA PHE A 221 10.93 -4.97 -9.64
C PHE A 221 9.89 -5.04 -10.75
N ALA A 222 8.86 -4.19 -10.69
CA ALA A 222 7.82 -4.13 -11.71
C ALA A 222 8.36 -3.68 -13.07
N GLU A 223 9.25 -2.68 -13.13
CA GLU A 223 9.84 -2.23 -14.39
C GLU A 223 10.58 -3.35 -15.14
N LYS A 224 11.33 -4.19 -14.42
CA LYS A 224 12.13 -5.27 -15.03
C LYS A 224 11.29 -6.35 -15.71
N ARG A 225 10.05 -6.56 -15.25
CA ARG A 225 9.12 -7.51 -15.89
C ARG A 225 8.29 -6.87 -17.01
N GLY A 226 8.45 -5.57 -17.23
CA GLY A 226 7.60 -4.78 -18.11
C GLY A 226 6.46 -4.14 -17.32
N ILE A 227 6.33 -2.82 -17.48
CA ILE A 227 5.21 -2.03 -16.96
C ILE A 227 4.36 -1.53 -18.11
N ILE A 228 3.05 -1.51 -17.89
CA ILE A 228 2.03 -0.95 -18.79
C ILE A 228 1.06 -0.11 -17.95
N PRO A 229 0.19 0.72 -18.55
CA PRO A 229 -0.69 1.60 -17.78
C PRO A 229 -1.57 0.88 -16.73
N ASP A 230 -2.01 -0.34 -17.02
CA ASP A 230 -2.80 -1.18 -16.11
C ASP A 230 -1.93 -2.12 -15.24
N ASN A 231 -0.59 -2.00 -15.29
CA ASN A 231 0.31 -2.78 -14.45
C ASN A 231 1.64 -2.04 -14.18
N ILE A 232 1.63 -1.12 -13.21
CA ILE A 232 2.78 -0.29 -12.84
C ILE A 232 3.45 -0.69 -11.52
N ILE A 233 2.89 -1.63 -10.77
CA ILE A 233 3.41 -2.06 -9.47
C ILE A 233 3.30 -3.58 -9.33
N GLY A 234 4.20 -4.18 -8.55
CA GLY A 234 4.17 -5.62 -8.29
C GLY A 234 2.94 -6.04 -7.50
N THR A 235 2.43 -7.25 -7.74
CA THR A 235 1.23 -7.79 -7.08
C THR A 235 1.58 -8.79 -5.97
N MET A 236 0.58 -9.16 -5.15
CA MET A 236 0.76 -10.16 -4.09
C MET A 236 1.06 -11.57 -4.64
N ASP A 237 0.73 -11.84 -5.91
CA ASP A 237 1.01 -13.11 -6.58
C ASP A 237 2.46 -13.24 -7.05
N GLU A 238 3.25 -12.16 -6.90
CA GLU A 238 4.64 -12.11 -7.31
C GLU A 238 5.57 -12.22 -6.08
N PRO A 239 5.83 -13.41 -5.51
CA PRO A 239 6.60 -13.56 -4.25
C PRO A 239 8.02 -13.00 -4.36
N GLY A 240 8.54 -12.84 -5.58
CA GLY A 240 9.80 -12.18 -5.88
C GLY A 240 9.86 -10.73 -5.40
N ILE A 241 8.73 -10.04 -5.27
CA ILE A 241 8.62 -8.64 -4.87
C ILE A 241 9.21 -8.40 -3.49
N SER A 242 8.89 -9.29 -2.54
CA SER A 242 9.43 -9.25 -1.20
C SER A 242 10.91 -9.58 -1.21
N THR A 243 11.44 -10.31 -2.19
CA THR A 243 12.83 -10.81 -2.15
C THR A 243 13.87 -9.88 -2.72
N LYS A 244 13.56 -8.69 -3.27
CA LYS A 244 14.55 -7.93 -4.06
C LYS A 244 15.87 -7.63 -3.32
N ARG A 245 16.99 -7.92 -4.00
CA ARG A 245 18.35 -7.74 -3.51
C ARG A 245 18.70 -6.26 -3.34
N SER A 246 19.17 -5.88 -2.15
CA SER A 246 19.95 -4.65 -1.95
C SER A 246 21.44 -4.89 -2.26
N ARG A 247 22.13 -3.88 -2.81
CA ARG A 247 23.58 -3.96 -3.09
C ARG A 247 24.33 -4.31 -1.80
N GLY A 248 25.22 -5.32 -1.86
CA GLY A 248 26.07 -5.72 -0.73
C GLY A 248 25.47 -6.68 0.31
N ARG A 249 24.24 -7.22 0.13
CA ARG A 249 23.58 -8.09 1.13
C ARG A 249 23.06 -9.42 0.58
N TYR A 250 23.94 -10.19 -0.06
CA TYR A 250 23.57 -11.49 -0.67
C TYR A 250 23.05 -12.51 0.37
N ALA A 251 23.67 -12.58 1.54
CA ALA A 251 23.21 -13.47 2.62
C ALA A 251 21.78 -13.14 3.09
N SER A 252 21.46 -11.85 3.26
CA SER A 252 20.11 -11.40 3.62
C SER A 252 19.08 -11.74 2.55
N TYR A 253 19.46 -11.58 1.28
CA TYR A 253 18.63 -11.98 0.13
C TYR A 253 18.31 -13.48 0.15
N GLN A 254 19.32 -14.33 0.31
CA GLN A 254 19.13 -15.79 0.32
C GLN A 254 18.28 -16.24 1.51
N ARG A 255 18.52 -15.68 2.70
CA ARG A 255 17.71 -15.96 3.87
C ARG A 255 16.24 -15.60 3.65
N ARG A 256 15.98 -14.41 3.10
CA ARG A 256 14.63 -13.97 2.77
C ARG A 256 13.94 -14.91 1.78
N LYS A 257 14.63 -15.30 0.70
CA LYS A 257 14.11 -16.22 -0.30
C LYS A 257 13.76 -17.58 0.31
N LYS A 258 14.65 -18.11 1.16
CA LYS A 258 14.44 -19.37 1.88
C LYS A 258 13.18 -19.31 2.76
N ASP A 259 13.09 -18.30 3.64
CA ASP A 259 12.01 -18.20 4.60
C ASP A 259 10.63 -18.03 3.94
N ILE A 260 10.55 -17.27 2.84
CA ILE A 260 9.31 -17.11 2.05
C ILE A 260 8.95 -18.41 1.35
N LYS A 261 9.94 -19.08 0.74
CA LYS A 261 9.73 -20.35 0.04
C LYS A 261 9.18 -21.42 1.00
N GLU A 262 9.82 -21.61 2.14
CA GLU A 262 9.39 -22.57 3.17
C GLU A 262 7.99 -22.26 3.70
N ALA A 263 7.66 -20.98 3.91
CA ALA A 263 6.33 -20.59 4.38
C ALA A 263 5.23 -20.95 3.36
N ARG A 264 5.49 -20.74 2.06
CA ARG A 264 4.54 -21.06 0.99
C ARG A 264 4.40 -22.56 0.78
N GLU A 265 5.52 -23.27 0.61
CA GLU A 265 5.51 -24.73 0.45
C GLU A 265 4.86 -25.44 1.64
N GLY A 266 5.07 -24.93 2.86
CA GLY A 266 4.39 -25.45 4.05
C GLY A 266 2.88 -25.25 4.02
N ALA A 267 2.40 -24.07 3.59
CA ALA A 267 0.98 -23.81 3.44
C ALA A 267 0.36 -24.65 2.32
N ASP A 268 1.02 -24.74 1.17
CA ASP A 268 0.58 -25.53 0.02
C ASP A 268 0.47 -27.01 0.38
N LEU A 269 1.42 -27.54 1.18
CA LEU A 269 1.37 -28.91 1.68
C LEU A 269 0.17 -29.15 2.60
N LEU A 270 -0.18 -28.20 3.49
CA LEU A 270 -1.35 -28.33 4.36
C LEU A 270 -2.67 -28.35 3.56
N ILE A 271 -2.72 -27.59 2.47
CA ILE A 271 -3.85 -27.60 1.52
C ILE A 271 -3.89 -28.94 0.77
N GLU A 272 -2.78 -29.39 0.20
CA GLU A 272 -2.69 -30.66 -0.55
C GLU A 272 -3.10 -31.87 0.31
N LYS A 273 -2.68 -31.87 1.58
CA LYS A 273 -3.02 -32.92 2.56
C LYS A 273 -4.41 -32.76 3.19
N LYS A 274 -5.20 -31.76 2.77
CA LYS A 274 -6.56 -31.48 3.24
C LYS A 274 -6.67 -31.20 4.76
N PHE A 275 -5.57 -30.78 5.38
CA PHE A 275 -5.62 -30.20 6.73
C PHE A 275 -6.29 -28.83 6.69
N ILE A 276 -6.08 -28.08 5.61
CA ILE A 276 -6.91 -26.94 5.22
C ILE A 276 -7.93 -27.47 4.22
N LYS A 277 -9.21 -27.43 4.57
CA LYS A 277 -10.29 -27.95 3.73
C LYS A 277 -10.54 -27.01 2.55
N GLU A 278 -10.98 -27.60 1.44
CA GLU A 278 -11.49 -26.83 0.30
C GLU A 278 -12.69 -25.99 0.73
N PHE A 279 -12.80 -24.78 0.16
CA PHE A 279 -13.92 -23.89 0.44
C PHE A 279 -15.21 -24.46 -0.20
N PRO A 280 -16.35 -24.49 0.51
CA PRO A 280 -17.59 -25.07 -0.03
C PRO A 280 -18.11 -24.29 -1.25
N GLN A 281 -18.26 -24.96 -2.39
CA GLN A 281 -18.73 -24.33 -3.63
C GLN A 281 -20.12 -23.68 -3.47
N GLY A 282 -21.05 -24.33 -2.76
CA GLY A 282 -22.39 -23.78 -2.53
C GLY A 282 -22.39 -22.41 -1.82
N LEU A 283 -21.41 -22.14 -0.95
CA LEU A 283 -21.27 -20.84 -0.30
C LEU A 283 -20.72 -19.77 -1.25
N LEU A 284 -19.87 -20.16 -2.23
CA LEU A 284 -19.42 -19.24 -3.28
C LEU A 284 -20.59 -18.84 -4.17
N ASP A 285 -21.40 -19.82 -4.58
CA ASP A 285 -22.55 -19.59 -5.44
C ASP A 285 -23.59 -18.69 -4.73
N GLU A 286 -23.85 -18.94 -3.44
CA GLU A 286 -24.71 -18.08 -2.62
C GLU A 286 -24.19 -16.64 -2.49
N SER A 287 -22.87 -16.48 -2.30
CA SER A 287 -22.24 -15.17 -2.18
C SER A 287 -22.36 -14.36 -3.49
N ILE A 288 -22.11 -15.00 -4.64
CA ILE A 288 -22.24 -14.38 -5.96
C ILE A 288 -23.70 -13.97 -6.22
N ASN A 289 -24.65 -14.87 -5.94
CA ASN A 289 -26.08 -14.58 -6.14
C ASN A 289 -26.54 -13.43 -5.24
N THR A 290 -26.07 -13.39 -3.98
CA THR A 290 -26.34 -12.28 -3.08
C THR A 290 -25.81 -10.95 -3.63
N ALA A 291 -24.57 -10.93 -4.13
CA ALA A 291 -23.99 -9.73 -4.73
C ALA A 291 -24.77 -9.23 -5.97
N ILE A 292 -25.18 -10.14 -6.86
CA ILE A 292 -26.01 -9.81 -8.03
C ILE A 292 -27.36 -9.23 -7.59
N ASN A 293 -27.99 -9.84 -6.58
CA ASN A 293 -29.28 -9.39 -6.07
C ASN A 293 -29.22 -8.00 -5.44
N VAL A 294 -28.11 -7.65 -4.78
CA VAL A 294 -27.91 -6.31 -4.22
C VAL A 294 -27.68 -5.28 -5.32
N ALA A 295 -27.03 -5.64 -6.42
CA ALA A 295 -26.73 -4.72 -7.51
C ALA A 295 -27.90 -4.50 -8.50
N THR A 296 -28.87 -5.41 -8.56
CA THR A 296 -29.97 -5.38 -9.55
C THR A 296 -31.34 -5.01 -8.96
N LYS A 297 -31.45 -4.87 -7.64
CA LYS A 297 -32.66 -4.39 -6.95
C LYS A 297 -32.53 -2.92 -6.58
#